data_AF-A0A2N2VUK5-F1
#
_entry.id   AF-A0A2N2VUK5-F1
#
_cell.length_a   1.000
_cell.length_b   1.000
_cell.length_c   1.000
_cell.angle_alpha   90.00
_cell.angle_beta   90.00
_cell.angle_gamma   90.00
#
_symmetry.space_group_name_H-M   'P 1'
#
loop_
_entity.id
_entity.type
_entity.pdbx_description
1 polymer ?
#
loop_
_entity_poly.entity_id
_entity_poly.type
_entity_poly.pdbx_seq_one_letter_code
_entity_poly.pdbx_strand_id
1 'polypeptide(L)'
;MNTQTLFYFVPLAALIALAFAWYFFKQMMKESEGTDLMKEIASHVRSGAMAYLRQQYKIVLIVFIVLSLFFAVLAYGFEVQNPWVPFAFISGGFFSGLAGFIGMKTATYASARTANAARRSLDSALRLAFRSGAVMGLVVVGLGLLDISVWYMVLDHFVENISESQKMVVITTTMLTFGMGASTQALFARVGGGIYTKAADVGADLVGKVEAGIPEDDPRNPATIADNVGDNVGDVAGMGADLYESYCGSILATAALGASAFYINPEMQTKAIFAPMLIAAGGIILSIIGIFVVRTKEGAGMKELLKSLGIGVHFSSVLIALFTFFILWVLQIDNWLGVSFSVLTGLAAGIIIGQSTEYYTSHSYKPTRKIS
;
A
#
# COMPACT_ATOMS: atom_id res chain seq x y z
N MET A 1 -31.36 -3.90 2.82
CA MET A 1 -30.58 -4.32 1.63
C MET A 1 -30.11 -5.73 1.86
N ASN A 2 -30.12 -6.59 0.84
CA ASN A 2 -29.53 -7.92 0.96
C ASN A 2 -28.00 -7.77 1.15
N THR A 3 -27.44 -8.39 2.19
CA THR A 3 -26.01 -8.34 2.54
C THR A 3 -25.13 -8.78 1.37
N GLN A 4 -25.61 -9.71 0.54
CA GLN A 4 -24.91 -10.14 -0.67
C GLN A 4 -24.86 -9.04 -1.74
N THR A 5 -25.90 -8.19 -1.85
CA THR A 5 -25.86 -7.03 -2.75
C THR A 5 -24.84 -6.00 -2.28
N LEU A 6 -24.66 -5.86 -0.96
CA LEU A 6 -23.64 -4.96 -0.40
C LEU A 6 -22.22 -5.41 -0.77
N PHE A 7 -21.96 -6.72 -0.83
CA PHE A 7 -20.64 -7.24 -1.19
C PHE A 7 -20.15 -6.71 -2.55
N TYR A 8 -21.01 -6.54 -3.55
CA TYR A 8 -20.59 -6.02 -4.86
C TYR A 8 -20.04 -4.60 -4.85
N PHE A 9 -20.27 -3.80 -3.79
CA PHE A 9 -19.59 -2.52 -3.63
C PHE A 9 -18.08 -2.68 -3.40
N VAL A 10 -17.63 -3.81 -2.84
CA VAL A 10 -16.23 -4.09 -2.55
C VAL A 10 -15.39 -4.18 -3.84
N PRO A 11 -15.67 -5.10 -4.80
CA PRO A 11 -14.93 -5.16 -6.06
C PRO A 11 -15.16 -3.90 -6.90
N LEU A 12 -16.34 -3.27 -6.83
CA LEU A 12 -16.58 -2.00 -7.53
C LEU A 12 -15.65 -0.89 -7.03
N ALA A 13 -15.49 -0.73 -5.72
CA ALA A 13 -14.57 0.24 -5.12
C ALA A 13 -13.11 -0.05 -5.49
N ALA A 14 -12.72 -1.33 -5.52
CA ALA A 14 -11.40 -1.75 -5.98
C ALA A 14 -11.13 -1.33 -7.44
N LEU A 15 -12.09 -1.57 -8.34
CA LEU A 15 -11.99 -1.16 -9.74
C LEU A 15 -11.96 0.37 -9.89
N ILE A 16 -12.73 1.10 -9.09
CA ILE A 16 -12.68 2.57 -9.05
C ILE A 16 -11.29 3.03 -8.61
N ALA A 17 -10.68 2.42 -7.59
CA ALA A 17 -9.33 2.75 -7.14
C ALA A 17 -8.31 2.60 -8.28
N LEU A 18 -8.34 1.45 -8.97
CA LEU A 18 -7.45 1.16 -10.09
C LEU A 18 -7.69 2.09 -11.29
N ALA A 19 -8.95 2.45 -11.55
CA ALA A 19 -9.29 3.40 -12.61
C ALA A 19 -8.76 4.81 -12.28
N PHE A 20 -8.87 5.26 -11.03
CA PHE A 20 -8.29 6.54 -10.61
C PHE A 20 -6.77 6.52 -10.57
N ALA A 21 -6.16 5.40 -10.18
CA ALA A 21 -4.70 5.22 -10.27
C ALA A 21 -4.23 5.36 -11.71
N TRP A 22 -4.91 4.69 -12.66
CA TRP A 22 -4.63 4.81 -14.08
C TRP A 22 -4.85 6.23 -14.61
N TYR A 23 -5.90 6.91 -14.17
CA TYR A 23 -6.19 8.29 -14.53
C TYR A 23 -5.06 9.23 -14.07
N PHE A 24 -4.61 9.13 -12.81
CA PHE A 24 -3.51 9.94 -12.28
C PHE A 24 -2.18 9.60 -12.96
N PHE A 25 -1.92 8.32 -13.24
CA PHE A 25 -0.75 7.89 -14.02
C PHE A 25 -0.75 8.53 -15.41
N LYS A 26 -1.87 8.46 -16.14
CA LYS A 26 -2.01 9.11 -17.46
C LYS A 26 -1.85 10.63 -17.37
N GLN A 27 -2.36 11.25 -16.32
CA GLN A 27 -2.20 12.69 -16.11
C GLN A 27 -0.72 13.04 -15.91
N MET A 28 -0.01 12.31 -15.05
CA MET A 28 1.42 12.49 -14.82
C MET A 28 2.23 12.27 -16.11
N MET A 29 1.92 11.23 -16.90
CA MET A 29 2.64 10.94 -18.14
C MET A 29 2.53 12.05 -19.20
N LYS A 30 1.50 12.90 -19.13
CA LYS A 30 1.34 14.08 -20.01
C LYS A 30 2.28 15.23 -19.66
N GLU A 31 2.81 15.28 -18.44
CA GLU A 31 3.79 16.29 -18.05
C GLU A 31 5.16 16.00 -18.70
N SER A 32 5.85 17.07 -19.08
CA SER A 32 7.18 16.98 -19.70
C SER A 32 8.23 16.53 -18.68
N GLU A 33 9.08 15.57 -19.09
CA GLU A 33 10.28 15.13 -18.35
C GLU A 33 11.36 16.22 -18.26
N GLY A 34 11.19 17.36 -18.94
CA GLY A 34 12.11 18.49 -18.90
C GLY A 34 13.14 18.47 -20.03
N THR A 35 14.37 18.84 -19.69
CA THR A 35 15.48 18.93 -20.66
C THR A 35 15.98 17.54 -21.06
N ASP A 36 16.77 17.45 -22.12
CA ASP A 36 17.30 16.16 -22.57
C ASP A 36 18.24 15.53 -21.53
N LEU A 37 19.02 16.35 -20.82
CA LEU A 37 19.83 15.89 -19.68
C LEU A 37 18.97 15.28 -18.56
N MET A 38 17.82 15.88 -18.23
CA MET A 38 16.91 15.33 -17.21
C MET A 38 16.35 13.96 -17.64
N LYS A 39 15.99 13.82 -18.92
CA LYS A 39 15.51 12.55 -19.49
C LYS A 39 16.58 11.47 -19.44
N GLU A 40 17.81 11.82 -19.77
CA GLU A 40 18.98 10.94 -19.75
C GLU A 40 19.24 10.41 -18.33
N ILE A 41 19.37 11.29 -17.34
CA ILE A 41 19.56 10.91 -15.93
C ILE A 41 18.42 10.00 -15.45
N ALA A 42 17.17 10.39 -15.72
CA ALA A 42 16.01 9.59 -15.36
C ALA A 42 15.99 8.22 -16.08
N SER A 43 16.56 8.12 -17.28
CA SER A 43 16.67 6.85 -18.00
C SER A 43 17.65 5.89 -17.30
N HIS A 44 18.77 6.41 -16.79
CA HIS A 44 19.73 5.62 -16.01
C HIS A 44 19.09 5.10 -14.72
N VAL A 45 18.39 5.96 -13.96
CA VAL A 45 17.69 5.55 -12.73
C VAL A 45 16.60 4.52 -13.04
N ARG A 46 15.78 4.75 -14.07
CA ARG A 46 14.75 3.79 -14.53
C ARG A 46 15.36 2.42 -14.88
N SER A 47 16.47 2.43 -15.61
CA SER A 47 17.15 1.20 -16.04
C SER A 47 17.78 0.45 -14.86
N GLY A 48 18.41 1.17 -13.92
CA GLY A 48 18.98 0.61 -12.70
C GLY A 48 17.92 -0.02 -11.80
N ALA A 49 16.82 0.70 -11.52
CA ALA A 49 15.72 0.19 -10.71
C ALA A 49 15.09 -1.06 -11.32
N MET A 50 14.89 -1.07 -12.64
CA MET A 50 14.37 -2.24 -13.35
C MET A 50 15.34 -3.43 -13.34
N ALA A 51 16.65 -3.19 -13.45
CA ALA A 51 17.65 -4.24 -13.37
C ALA A 51 17.69 -4.88 -11.98
N TYR A 52 17.67 -4.05 -10.93
CA TYR A 52 17.63 -4.50 -9.54
C TYR A 52 16.38 -5.36 -9.28
N LEU A 53 15.19 -4.85 -9.61
CA LEU A 53 13.95 -5.61 -9.39
C LEU A 53 13.92 -6.95 -10.10
N ARG A 54 14.38 -7.01 -11.36
CA ARG A 54 14.42 -8.27 -12.11
C ARG A 54 15.26 -9.31 -11.38
N GLN A 55 16.40 -8.88 -10.83
CA GLN A 55 17.26 -9.75 -10.05
C GLN A 55 16.60 -10.16 -8.73
N GLN A 56 16.01 -9.21 -8.00
CA GLN A 56 15.30 -9.49 -6.75
C GLN A 56 14.16 -10.49 -7.00
N TYR A 57 13.28 -10.23 -7.97
CA TYR A 57 12.12 -11.07 -8.27
C TYR A 57 12.53 -12.45 -8.77
N LYS A 58 13.66 -12.58 -9.46
CA LYS A 58 14.21 -13.90 -9.81
C LYS A 58 14.52 -14.74 -8.58
N ILE A 59 15.16 -14.14 -7.56
CA ILE A 59 15.47 -14.84 -6.31
C ILE A 59 14.19 -15.14 -5.53
N VAL A 60 13.29 -14.16 -5.43
CA VAL A 60 12.03 -14.34 -4.70
C VAL A 60 11.17 -15.42 -5.37
N LEU A 61 11.13 -15.49 -6.70
CA LEU A 61 10.43 -16.56 -7.42
C LEU A 61 10.93 -17.95 -7.02
N ILE A 62 12.24 -18.14 -6.84
CA ILE A 62 12.79 -19.43 -6.38
C ILE A 62 12.27 -19.76 -4.98
N VAL A 63 12.28 -18.79 -4.07
CA VAL A 63 11.75 -18.97 -2.71
C VAL A 63 10.26 -19.32 -2.74
N PHE A 64 9.48 -18.62 -3.58
CA PHE A 64 8.06 -18.89 -3.75
C PHE A 64 7.79 -20.29 -4.29
N ILE A 65 8.58 -20.77 -5.26
CA ILE A 65 8.44 -22.13 -5.78
C ILE A 65 8.69 -23.15 -4.66
N VAL A 66 9.77 -22.98 -3.89
CA VAL A 66 10.11 -23.90 -2.79
C VAL A 66 9.01 -23.92 -1.73
N LEU A 67 8.55 -22.75 -1.28
CA LEU A 67 7.49 -22.65 -0.27
C LEU A 67 6.13 -23.15 -0.80
N SER A 68 5.82 -22.90 -2.06
CA SER A 68 4.58 -23.40 -2.68
C SER A 68 4.58 -24.92 -2.79
N LEU A 69 5.72 -25.54 -3.15
CA LEU A 69 5.88 -27.00 -3.14
C LEU A 69 5.74 -27.55 -1.72
N PHE A 70 6.33 -26.88 -0.73
CA PHE A 70 6.17 -27.26 0.67
C PHE A 70 4.69 -27.23 1.10
N PHE A 71 3.96 -26.15 0.80
CA PHE A 71 2.51 -26.09 1.09
C PHE A 71 1.70 -27.11 0.29
N ALA A 72 2.09 -27.41 -0.96
CA ALA A 72 1.43 -28.43 -1.76
C ALA A 72 1.60 -29.83 -1.15
N VAL A 73 2.79 -30.16 -0.63
CA VAL A 73 3.02 -31.44 0.08
C VAL A 73 2.18 -31.51 1.36
N LEU A 74 2.09 -30.42 2.14
CA LEU A 74 1.24 -30.38 3.33
C LEU A 74 -0.25 -30.54 2.97
N ALA A 75 -0.70 -29.93 1.87
CA ALA A 75 -2.10 -29.91 1.49
C ALA A 75 -2.57 -31.18 0.78
N TYR A 76 -1.76 -31.73 -0.14
CA TYR A 76 -2.13 -32.88 -0.96
C TYR A 76 -1.41 -34.19 -0.57
N GLY A 77 -0.27 -34.11 0.11
CA GLY A 77 0.50 -35.28 0.52
C GLY A 77 0.14 -35.77 1.92
N PHE A 78 0.12 -34.85 2.90
CA PHE A 78 -0.20 -35.17 4.30
C PHE A 78 -1.63 -34.81 4.72
N GLU A 79 -2.38 -34.09 3.87
CA GLU A 79 -3.76 -33.66 4.14
C GLU A 79 -3.91 -32.86 5.45
N VAL A 80 -2.83 -32.20 5.91
CA VAL A 80 -2.83 -31.38 7.13
C VAL A 80 -3.13 -29.91 6.85
N GLN A 81 -3.27 -29.53 5.58
CA GLN A 81 -3.51 -28.16 5.16
C GLN A 81 -4.59 -28.09 4.07
N ASN A 82 -5.30 -26.96 4.00
CA ASN A 82 -6.32 -26.75 2.98
C ASN A 82 -5.71 -26.75 1.55
N PRO A 83 -6.29 -27.49 0.58
CA PRO A 83 -5.84 -27.54 -0.82
C PRO A 83 -5.66 -26.19 -1.53
N TRP A 84 -6.38 -25.15 -1.10
CA TRP A 84 -6.33 -23.82 -1.69
C TRP A 84 -5.12 -23.00 -1.24
N VAL A 85 -4.44 -23.39 -0.16
CA VAL A 85 -3.35 -22.61 0.46
C VAL A 85 -2.16 -22.35 -0.48
N PRO A 86 -1.65 -23.34 -1.26
CA PRO A 86 -0.55 -23.08 -2.19
C PRO A 86 -0.90 -22.01 -3.23
N PHE A 87 -2.14 -21.99 -3.72
CA PHE A 87 -2.61 -21.03 -4.71
C PHE A 87 -2.84 -19.65 -4.10
N ALA A 88 -3.47 -19.61 -2.92
CA ALA A 88 -3.65 -18.39 -2.14
C ALA A 88 -2.28 -17.74 -1.86
N PHE A 89 -1.32 -18.51 -1.33
CA PHE A 89 0.05 -18.05 -1.07
C PHE A 89 0.72 -17.41 -2.30
N ILE A 90 0.67 -18.06 -3.47
CA ILE A 90 1.25 -17.51 -4.70
C ILE A 90 0.55 -16.21 -5.11
N SER A 91 -0.79 -16.18 -5.06
CA SER A 91 -1.55 -15.00 -5.48
C SER A 91 -1.24 -13.77 -4.63
N GLY A 92 -1.17 -13.92 -3.30
CA GLY A 92 -0.88 -12.80 -2.41
C GLY A 92 0.53 -12.25 -2.60
N GLY A 93 1.51 -13.13 -2.84
CA GLY A 93 2.86 -12.72 -3.21
C GLY A 93 2.92 -12.02 -4.57
N PHE A 94 2.18 -12.53 -5.56
CA PHE A 94 2.09 -11.92 -6.88
C PHE A 94 1.52 -10.51 -6.83
N PHE A 95 0.37 -10.30 -6.17
CA PHE A 95 -0.26 -8.98 -6.09
C PHE A 95 0.54 -8.00 -5.22
N SER A 96 1.17 -8.46 -4.13
CA SER A 96 2.12 -7.66 -3.33
C SER A 96 3.31 -7.18 -4.18
N GLY A 97 3.90 -8.10 -4.96
CA GLY A 97 4.98 -7.76 -5.89
C GLY A 97 4.52 -6.82 -6.99
N LEU A 98 3.34 -7.06 -7.57
CA LEU A 98 2.75 -6.20 -8.59
C LEU A 98 2.50 -4.77 -8.07
N ALA A 99 2.01 -4.62 -6.83
CA ALA A 99 1.81 -3.32 -6.20
C ALA A 99 3.13 -2.55 -6.06
N GLY A 100 4.19 -3.21 -5.55
CA GLY A 100 5.53 -2.63 -5.46
C GLY A 100 6.10 -2.26 -6.85
N PHE A 101 5.94 -3.14 -7.83
CA PHE A 101 6.39 -2.93 -9.21
C PHE A 101 5.73 -1.70 -9.85
N ILE A 102 4.40 -1.60 -9.80
CA ILE A 102 3.66 -0.46 -10.36
C ILE A 102 4.00 0.83 -9.61
N GLY A 103 4.19 0.73 -8.28
CA GLY A 103 4.64 1.83 -7.43
C GLY A 103 5.93 2.46 -7.94
N MET A 104 7.04 1.70 -8.05
CA MET A 104 8.28 2.32 -8.50
C MET A 104 8.32 2.59 -10.00
N LYS A 105 7.58 1.86 -10.83
CA LYS A 105 7.37 2.28 -12.23
C LYS A 105 6.82 3.71 -12.25
N THR A 106 5.81 4.00 -11.45
CA THR A 106 5.24 5.34 -11.37
C THR A 106 6.24 6.35 -10.81
N ALA A 107 6.92 6.04 -9.72
CA ALA A 107 7.90 6.95 -9.11
C ALA A 107 9.05 7.29 -10.06
N THR A 108 9.64 6.29 -10.73
CA THR A 108 10.74 6.50 -11.68
C THR A 108 10.34 7.32 -12.91
N TYR A 109 9.06 7.30 -13.33
CA TYR A 109 8.55 8.24 -14.34
C TYR A 109 8.22 9.61 -13.75
N ALA A 110 7.83 9.70 -12.48
CA ALA A 110 7.45 10.95 -11.85
C ALA A 110 8.64 11.87 -11.54
N SER A 111 9.78 11.33 -11.09
CA SER A 111 10.87 12.14 -10.50
C SER A 111 11.36 13.29 -11.38
N ALA A 112 11.73 13.02 -12.64
CA ALA A 112 12.17 14.08 -13.56
C ALA A 112 11.06 15.08 -13.92
N ARG A 113 9.82 14.61 -14.01
CA ARG A 113 8.66 15.47 -14.27
C ARG A 113 8.40 16.40 -13.08
N THR A 114 8.54 15.89 -11.85
CA THR A 114 8.47 16.68 -10.61
C THR A 114 9.56 17.74 -10.56
N ALA A 115 10.81 17.38 -10.86
CA ALA A 115 11.91 18.34 -10.94
C ALA A 115 11.64 19.43 -12.00
N ASN A 116 11.09 19.06 -13.16
CA ASN A 116 10.74 20.02 -14.20
C ASN A 116 9.52 20.89 -13.82
N ALA A 117 8.58 20.36 -13.04
CA ALA A 117 7.46 21.13 -12.48
C ALA A 117 7.94 22.12 -11.41
N ALA A 118 8.98 21.78 -10.64
CA ALA A 118 9.57 22.67 -9.64
C ALA A 118 10.20 23.93 -10.26
N ARG A 119 10.64 23.87 -11.52
CA ARG A 119 11.09 25.05 -12.29
C ARG A 119 9.98 26.05 -12.58
N ARG A 120 8.71 25.62 -12.53
CA ARG A 120 7.53 26.46 -12.77
C ARG A 120 6.99 27.06 -11.47
N SER A 121 6.78 26.24 -10.46
CA SER A 121 6.18 26.64 -9.18
C SER A 121 6.23 25.51 -8.16
N LEU A 122 6.20 25.84 -6.86
CA LEU A 122 6.20 24.84 -5.79
C LEU A 122 4.90 24.03 -5.77
N ASP A 123 3.74 24.66 -5.97
CA ASP A 123 2.44 23.95 -5.96
C ASP A 123 2.32 22.96 -7.12
N SER A 124 2.84 23.30 -8.32
CA SER A 124 2.87 22.37 -9.45
C SER A 124 3.72 21.12 -9.16
N ALA A 125 4.91 21.30 -8.59
CA ALA A 125 5.76 20.18 -8.19
C ALA A 125 5.10 19.32 -7.12
N LEU A 126 4.54 19.94 -6.08
CA LEU A 126 3.86 19.23 -5.00
C LEU A 126 2.67 18.43 -5.54
N ARG A 127 1.82 19.03 -6.37
CA ARG A 127 0.64 18.34 -6.93
C ARG A 127 1.04 17.17 -7.81
N LEU A 128 2.08 17.33 -8.63
CA LEU A 128 2.57 16.26 -9.49
C LEU A 128 3.16 15.11 -8.65
N ALA A 129 4.02 15.42 -7.68
CA ALA A 129 4.60 14.43 -6.78
C ALA A 129 3.50 13.71 -5.96
N PHE A 130 2.59 14.46 -5.36
CA PHE A 130 1.51 13.93 -4.54
C PHE A 130 0.55 13.04 -5.34
N ARG A 131 0.13 13.47 -6.54
CA ARG A 131 -0.72 12.64 -7.40
C ARG A 131 -0.01 11.39 -7.91
N SER A 132 1.31 11.48 -8.15
CA SER A 132 2.11 10.30 -8.50
C SER A 132 2.20 9.31 -7.34
N GLY A 133 2.38 9.81 -6.10
CA GLY A 133 2.30 8.99 -4.88
C GLY A 133 0.91 8.39 -4.66
N ALA A 134 -0.15 9.13 -5.01
CA ALA A 134 -1.52 8.62 -4.93
C ALA A 134 -1.77 7.43 -5.88
N VAL A 135 -1.07 7.34 -7.02
CA VAL A 135 -1.13 6.15 -7.89
C VAL A 135 -0.69 4.91 -7.11
N MET A 136 0.45 4.98 -6.40
CA MET A 136 0.93 3.86 -5.59
C MET A 136 -0.09 3.45 -4.53
N GLY A 137 -0.60 4.42 -3.75
CA GLY A 137 -1.59 4.15 -2.70
C GLY A 137 -2.87 3.50 -3.25
N LEU A 138 -3.40 4.02 -4.37
CA LEU A 138 -4.61 3.49 -5.01
C LEU A 138 -4.41 2.12 -5.65
N VAL A 139 -3.22 1.83 -6.17
CA VAL A 139 -2.87 0.50 -6.68
C VAL A 139 -2.80 -0.51 -5.53
N VAL A 140 -2.17 -0.14 -4.42
CA VAL A 140 -2.06 -1.01 -3.24
C VAL A 140 -3.45 -1.41 -2.71
N VAL A 141 -4.30 -0.42 -2.42
CA VAL A 141 -5.65 -0.71 -1.89
C VAL A 141 -6.58 -1.32 -2.95
N GLY A 142 -6.43 -0.93 -4.21
CA GLY A 142 -7.22 -1.44 -5.32
C GLY A 142 -6.91 -2.91 -5.63
N LEU A 143 -5.64 -3.27 -5.75
CA LEU A 143 -5.24 -4.67 -5.94
C LEU A 143 -5.59 -5.52 -4.72
N GLY A 144 -5.34 -5.02 -3.50
CA GLY A 144 -5.62 -5.79 -2.28
C GLY A 144 -7.11 -6.10 -2.12
N LEU A 145 -7.97 -5.10 -2.32
CA LEU A 145 -9.40 -5.30 -2.20
C LEU A 145 -9.98 -6.12 -3.37
N LEU A 146 -9.40 -6.01 -4.57
CA LEU A 146 -9.74 -6.86 -5.71
C LEU A 146 -9.37 -8.33 -5.44
N ASP A 147 -8.17 -8.60 -4.94
CA ASP A 147 -7.68 -9.94 -4.62
C ASP A 147 -8.57 -10.60 -3.55
N ILE A 148 -8.88 -9.88 -2.46
CA ILE A 148 -9.85 -10.29 -1.44
C ILE A 148 -11.20 -10.65 -2.06
N SER A 149 -11.72 -9.81 -2.94
CA SER A 149 -13.05 -9.99 -3.54
C SER A 149 -13.09 -11.20 -4.48
N VAL A 150 -12.07 -11.36 -5.33
CA VAL A 150 -11.97 -12.46 -6.28
C VAL A 150 -11.82 -13.77 -5.53
N TRP A 151 -10.96 -13.85 -4.51
CA TRP A 151 -10.81 -15.06 -3.71
C TRP A 151 -12.08 -15.43 -2.95
N TYR A 152 -12.78 -14.44 -2.38
CA TYR A 152 -14.07 -14.70 -1.76
C TYR A 152 -15.05 -15.33 -2.78
N MET A 153 -15.19 -14.74 -3.97
CA MET A 153 -16.09 -15.26 -5.02
C MET A 153 -15.70 -16.67 -5.49
N VAL A 154 -14.40 -16.91 -5.68
CA VAL A 154 -13.88 -18.22 -6.11
C VAL A 154 -14.15 -19.27 -5.04
N LEU A 155 -13.76 -19.02 -3.80
CA LEU A 155 -13.95 -19.99 -2.72
C LEU A 155 -15.44 -20.18 -2.37
N ASP A 156 -16.25 -19.13 -2.45
CA ASP A 156 -17.70 -19.25 -2.27
C ASP A 156 -18.34 -20.10 -3.39
N HIS A 157 -17.81 -20.06 -4.61
CA HIS A 157 -18.31 -20.90 -5.69
C HIS A 157 -17.85 -22.37 -5.58
N PHE A 158 -16.58 -22.61 -5.28
CA PHE A 158 -16.00 -23.96 -5.35
C PHE A 158 -16.04 -24.77 -4.04
N VAL A 159 -16.19 -24.10 -2.88
CA VAL A 159 -16.29 -24.80 -1.60
C VAL A 159 -17.75 -25.21 -1.36
N GLU A 160 -18.09 -26.41 -1.78
CA GLU A 160 -19.43 -26.99 -1.64
C GLU A 160 -19.49 -28.07 -0.54
N ASN A 161 -20.70 -28.53 -0.20
CA ASN A 161 -20.96 -29.68 0.68
C ASN A 161 -20.57 -29.53 2.17
N ILE A 162 -20.51 -28.30 2.67
CA ILE A 162 -20.35 -28.00 4.10
C ILE A 162 -21.41 -27.02 4.57
N SER A 163 -21.65 -26.96 5.89
CA SER A 163 -22.58 -25.99 6.47
C SER A 163 -22.16 -24.55 6.11
N GLU A 164 -23.13 -23.65 5.94
CA GLU A 164 -22.85 -22.24 5.61
C GLU A 164 -21.86 -21.59 6.59
N SER A 165 -22.01 -21.87 7.89
CA SER A 165 -21.10 -21.34 8.90
C SER A 165 -19.68 -21.85 8.78
N GLN A 166 -19.52 -23.15 8.52
CA GLN A 166 -18.21 -23.75 8.33
C GLN A 166 -17.56 -23.26 7.04
N LYS A 167 -18.36 -23.07 5.98
CA LYS A 167 -17.90 -22.49 4.71
C LYS A 167 -17.25 -21.14 4.91
N MET A 168 -17.90 -20.25 5.64
CA MET A 168 -17.37 -18.91 5.93
C MET A 168 -16.05 -18.93 6.72
N VAL A 169 -15.90 -19.85 7.69
CA VAL A 169 -14.64 -20.05 8.42
C VAL A 169 -13.54 -20.56 7.49
N VAL A 170 -13.84 -21.55 6.65
CA VAL A 170 -12.87 -22.10 5.68
C VAL A 170 -12.44 -21.02 4.68
N ILE A 171 -13.37 -20.23 4.15
CA ILE A 171 -13.06 -19.15 3.20
C ILE A 171 -12.12 -18.13 3.84
N THR A 172 -12.48 -17.60 5.00
CA THR A 172 -11.71 -16.53 5.65
C THR A 172 -10.34 -16.99 6.14
N THR A 173 -10.23 -18.20 6.69
CA THR A 173 -8.93 -18.77 7.10
C THR A 173 -8.05 -19.10 5.89
N THR A 174 -8.63 -19.56 4.79
CA THR A 174 -7.90 -19.77 3.51
C THR A 174 -7.37 -18.45 2.97
N MET A 175 -8.20 -17.41 2.94
CA MET A 175 -7.79 -16.08 2.46
C MET A 175 -6.66 -15.50 3.33
N LEU A 176 -6.67 -15.73 4.65
CA LEU A 176 -5.58 -15.29 5.52
C LEU A 176 -4.21 -15.86 5.08
N THR A 177 -4.19 -17.03 4.42
CA THR A 177 -2.94 -17.63 3.92
C THR A 177 -2.34 -16.94 2.70
N PHE A 178 -3.10 -16.18 1.89
CA PHE A 178 -2.46 -15.32 0.88
C PHE A 178 -1.73 -14.14 1.54
N GLY A 179 -2.18 -13.71 2.73
CA GLY A 179 -1.45 -12.75 3.56
C GLY A 179 -0.01 -13.18 3.84
N MET A 180 0.20 -14.47 4.13
CA MET A 180 1.56 -15.04 4.29
C MET A 180 2.41 -14.92 3.02
N GLY A 181 1.80 -15.08 1.84
CA GLY A 181 2.45 -14.83 0.56
C GLY A 181 2.85 -13.36 0.41
N ALA A 182 1.91 -12.46 0.70
CA ALA A 182 2.15 -11.02 0.67
C ALA A 182 3.28 -10.61 1.63
N SER A 183 3.30 -11.12 2.86
CA SER A 183 4.38 -10.85 3.84
C SER A 183 5.72 -11.41 3.41
N THR A 184 5.74 -12.59 2.79
CA THR A 184 6.99 -13.16 2.25
C THR A 184 7.56 -12.25 1.16
N GLN A 185 6.74 -11.81 0.21
CA GLN A 185 7.16 -10.88 -0.84
C GLN A 185 7.61 -9.54 -0.25
N ALA A 186 6.83 -8.96 0.68
CA ALA A 186 7.14 -7.69 1.32
C ALA A 186 8.45 -7.72 2.10
N LEU A 187 8.74 -8.82 2.81
CA LEU A 187 9.98 -9.03 3.54
C LEU A 187 11.19 -8.93 2.61
N PHE A 188 11.20 -9.69 1.50
CA PHE A 188 12.30 -9.63 0.54
C PHE A 188 12.40 -8.28 -0.17
N ALA A 189 11.26 -7.67 -0.50
CA ALA A 189 11.20 -6.36 -1.14
C ALA A 189 11.83 -5.29 -0.25
N ARG A 190 11.39 -5.21 1.01
CA ARG A 190 11.84 -4.22 1.99
C ARG A 190 13.28 -4.44 2.42
N VAL A 191 13.65 -5.68 2.79
CA VAL A 191 15.02 -5.96 3.27
C VAL A 191 16.01 -5.82 2.13
N GLY A 192 15.73 -6.41 0.98
CA GLY A 192 16.62 -6.31 -0.18
C GLY A 192 16.77 -4.87 -0.65
N GLY A 193 15.64 -4.17 -0.87
CA GLY A 193 15.64 -2.80 -1.35
C GLY A 193 16.28 -1.85 -0.33
N GLY A 194 15.97 -2.04 0.95
CA GLY A 194 16.54 -1.30 2.08
C GLY A 194 18.06 -1.42 2.20
N ILE A 195 18.60 -2.64 2.03
CA ILE A 195 20.05 -2.84 2.00
C ILE A 195 20.67 -2.11 0.81
N TYR A 196 20.04 -2.17 -0.37
CA TYR A 196 20.55 -1.51 -1.58
C TYR A 196 20.58 0.02 -1.41
N THR A 197 19.46 0.64 -1.02
CA THR A 197 19.39 2.11 -0.81
C THR A 197 20.36 2.55 0.26
N LYS A 198 20.36 1.93 1.45
CA LYS A 198 21.19 2.42 2.55
C LYS A 198 22.68 2.18 2.37
N ALA A 199 23.09 1.18 1.61
CA ALA A 199 24.49 1.03 1.22
C ALA A 199 24.93 2.14 0.26
N ALA A 200 24.06 2.55 -0.67
CA ALA A 200 24.35 3.61 -1.64
C ALA A 200 24.32 5.01 -1.00
N ASP A 201 23.26 5.32 -0.27
CA ASP A 201 23.01 6.57 0.49
C ASP A 201 24.21 6.88 1.41
N VAL A 202 24.54 5.96 2.33
CA VAL A 202 25.66 6.15 3.27
C VAL A 202 27.01 6.29 2.55
N GLY A 203 27.24 5.54 1.47
CA GLY A 203 28.47 5.62 0.69
C GLY A 203 28.59 6.95 -0.07
N ALA A 204 27.49 7.41 -0.68
CA ALA A 204 27.42 8.65 -1.42
C ALA A 204 27.65 9.86 -0.50
N ASP A 205 26.96 9.88 0.64
CA ASP A 205 26.98 11.00 1.57
C ASP A 205 28.30 11.15 2.31
N LEU A 206 28.86 10.05 2.83
CA LEU A 206 30.12 10.12 3.59
C LEU A 206 31.27 10.58 2.70
N VAL A 207 31.47 9.94 1.55
CA VAL A 207 32.58 10.28 0.65
C VAL A 207 32.35 11.64 -0.02
N GLY A 208 31.11 11.91 -0.45
CA GLY A 208 30.77 13.16 -1.14
C GLY A 208 30.83 14.37 -0.20
N LYS A 209 30.01 14.37 0.85
CA LYS A 209 29.82 15.54 1.72
C LYS A 209 30.98 15.71 2.71
N VAL A 210 31.43 14.62 3.34
CA VAL A 210 32.37 14.69 4.48
C VAL A 210 33.82 14.66 4.03
N GLU A 211 34.19 13.76 3.11
CA GLU A 211 35.58 13.61 2.69
C GLU A 211 35.96 14.55 1.54
N ALA A 212 35.16 14.59 0.47
CA ALA A 212 35.45 15.37 -0.73
C ALA A 212 34.92 16.80 -0.69
N GLY A 213 33.99 17.11 0.21
CA GLY A 213 33.38 18.44 0.34
C GLY A 213 32.58 18.88 -0.88
N ILE A 214 32.03 17.94 -1.65
CA ILE A 214 31.13 18.21 -2.78
C ILE A 214 29.66 18.18 -2.32
N PRO A 215 28.75 18.89 -3.00
CA PRO A 215 27.33 18.87 -2.68
C PRO A 215 26.70 17.46 -2.68
N GLU A 216 25.58 17.34 -1.99
CA GLU A 216 24.67 16.19 -2.11
C GLU A 216 24.21 16.00 -3.55
N ASP A 217 24.02 14.75 -3.97
CA ASP A 217 23.60 14.39 -5.33
C ASP A 217 24.49 14.97 -6.44
N ASP A 218 25.75 15.31 -6.15
CA ASP A 218 26.66 15.87 -7.15
C ASP A 218 27.00 14.83 -8.23
N PRO A 219 26.89 15.19 -9.53
CA PRO A 219 27.10 14.24 -10.63
C PRO A 219 28.54 13.69 -10.72
N ARG A 220 29.50 14.28 -10.01
CA ARG A 220 30.87 13.76 -9.91
C ARG A 220 30.96 12.55 -8.99
N ASN A 221 30.00 12.36 -8.10
CA ASN A 221 29.96 11.22 -7.18
C ASN A 221 29.31 10.01 -7.88
N PRO A 222 30.05 8.91 -8.10
CA PRO A 222 29.55 7.74 -8.83
C PRO A 222 28.43 6.99 -8.09
N ALA A 223 28.24 7.22 -6.79
CA ALA A 223 27.22 6.54 -5.99
C ALA A 223 25.81 7.17 -6.15
N THR A 224 25.69 8.38 -6.68
CA THR A 224 24.41 9.13 -6.74
C THR A 224 23.33 8.45 -7.57
N ILE A 225 23.70 7.81 -8.69
CA ILE A 225 22.73 7.02 -9.47
C ILE A 225 22.25 5.80 -8.67
N ALA A 226 23.13 5.14 -7.92
CA ALA A 226 22.75 3.99 -7.11
C ALA A 226 21.84 4.41 -5.94
N ASP A 227 22.10 5.58 -5.35
CA ASP A 227 21.27 6.15 -4.30
C ASP A 227 19.84 6.44 -4.79
N ASN A 228 19.74 7.19 -5.90
CA ASN A 228 18.46 7.50 -6.54
C ASN A 228 17.74 6.24 -7.06
N VAL A 229 18.46 5.20 -7.49
CA VAL A 229 17.87 3.87 -7.78
C VAL A 229 17.32 3.24 -6.50
N GLY A 230 18.10 3.33 -5.42
CA GLY A 230 17.77 2.89 -4.07
C GLY A 230 16.42 3.41 -3.58
N ASP A 231 16.18 4.72 -3.69
CA ASP A 231 14.91 5.33 -3.30
C ASP A 231 13.71 4.66 -3.98
N ASN A 232 13.86 4.28 -5.24
CA ASN A 232 12.78 3.65 -5.99
C ASN A 232 12.59 2.17 -5.60
N VAL A 233 13.67 1.42 -5.38
CA VAL A 233 13.57 -0.03 -5.11
C VAL A 233 13.32 -0.36 -3.64
N GLY A 234 13.81 0.46 -2.72
CA GLY A 234 13.57 0.33 -1.28
C GLY A 234 12.33 1.10 -0.87
N ASP A 235 12.41 2.42 -0.94
CA ASP A 235 11.45 3.31 -0.31
C ASP A 235 10.11 3.37 -1.05
N VAL A 236 10.07 3.02 -2.34
CA VAL A 236 8.81 2.91 -3.10
C VAL A 236 8.36 1.47 -3.25
N ALA A 237 9.15 0.60 -3.89
CA ALA A 237 8.71 -0.77 -4.18
C ALA A 237 8.50 -1.60 -2.90
N GLY A 238 9.45 -1.50 -1.96
CA GLY A 238 9.36 -2.16 -0.66
C GLY A 238 8.21 -1.64 0.18
N MET A 239 8.00 -0.32 0.21
CA MET A 239 6.86 0.29 0.92
C MET A 239 5.53 -0.14 0.32
N GLY A 240 5.39 -0.17 -1.00
CA GLY A 240 4.16 -0.59 -1.67
C GLY A 240 3.77 -2.04 -1.35
N ALA A 241 4.75 -2.95 -1.37
CA ALA A 241 4.55 -4.35 -1.02
C ALA A 241 4.17 -4.55 0.46
N ASP A 242 4.79 -3.78 1.36
CA ASP A 242 4.47 -3.84 2.79
C ASP A 242 3.08 -3.27 3.13
N LEU A 243 2.73 -2.12 2.56
CA LEU A 243 1.41 -1.54 2.79
C LEU A 243 0.30 -2.44 2.25
N TYR A 244 0.54 -3.15 1.13
CA TYR A 244 -0.37 -4.16 0.62
C TYR A 244 -0.61 -5.27 1.64
N GLU A 245 0.48 -5.80 2.21
CA GLU A 245 0.44 -6.84 3.22
C GLU A 245 -0.35 -6.41 4.45
N SER A 246 -0.01 -5.26 5.02
CA SER A 246 -0.62 -4.80 6.27
C SER A 246 -2.10 -4.45 6.08
N TYR A 247 -2.46 -3.91 4.91
CA TYR A 247 -3.85 -3.63 4.53
C TYR A 247 -4.68 -4.90 4.39
N CYS A 248 -4.22 -5.87 3.58
CA CYS A 248 -4.93 -7.12 3.39
C CYS A 248 -5.00 -7.94 4.69
N GLY A 249 -3.87 -8.07 5.40
CA GLY A 249 -3.78 -8.80 6.65
C GLY A 249 -4.77 -8.30 7.70
N SER A 250 -4.91 -6.98 7.86
CA SER A 250 -5.85 -6.39 8.82
C SER A 250 -7.31 -6.69 8.48
N ILE A 251 -7.69 -6.59 7.19
CA ILE A 251 -9.06 -6.87 6.73
C ILE A 251 -9.38 -8.36 6.92
N LEU A 252 -8.48 -9.24 6.49
CA LEU A 252 -8.67 -10.69 6.55
C LEU A 252 -8.67 -11.23 7.97
N ALA A 253 -7.79 -10.73 8.84
CA ALA A 253 -7.79 -11.10 10.25
C ALA A 253 -9.12 -10.72 10.93
N THR A 254 -9.62 -9.51 10.65
CA THR A 254 -10.91 -9.07 11.16
C THR A 254 -12.06 -9.94 10.62
N ALA A 255 -12.03 -10.27 9.32
CA ALA A 255 -13.03 -11.14 8.70
C ALA A 255 -13.01 -12.56 9.29
N ALA A 256 -11.84 -13.16 9.51
CA ALA A 256 -11.69 -14.48 10.11
C ALA A 256 -12.15 -14.51 11.58
N LEU A 257 -11.88 -13.44 12.34
CA LEU A 257 -12.43 -13.28 13.69
C LEU A 257 -13.95 -13.17 13.66
N GLY A 258 -14.52 -12.39 12.74
CA GLY A 258 -15.97 -12.28 12.55
C GLY A 258 -16.61 -13.62 12.17
N ALA A 259 -15.98 -14.39 11.28
CA ALA A 259 -16.41 -15.72 10.91
C ALA A 259 -16.46 -16.68 12.11
N SER A 260 -15.47 -16.60 12.99
CA SER A 260 -15.36 -17.50 14.14
C SER A 260 -16.28 -17.08 15.30
N ALA A 261 -16.37 -15.78 15.60
CA ALA A 261 -17.16 -15.26 16.71
C ALA A 261 -18.67 -15.48 16.53
N PHE A 262 -19.17 -15.41 15.30
CA PHE A 262 -20.59 -15.54 14.98
C PHE A 262 -20.96 -16.87 14.34
N TYR A 263 -20.16 -17.93 14.55
CA TYR A 263 -20.37 -19.25 13.94
C TYR A 263 -21.79 -19.80 14.08
N ILE A 264 -22.44 -19.53 15.23
CA ILE A 264 -23.79 -20.03 15.56
C ILE A 264 -24.90 -19.21 14.86
N ASN A 265 -24.59 -18.00 14.37
CA ASN A 265 -25.55 -17.11 13.70
C ASN A 265 -25.06 -16.79 12.27
N PRO A 266 -25.45 -17.59 11.26
CA PRO A 266 -24.96 -17.46 9.88
C PRO A 266 -25.20 -16.07 9.25
N GLU A 267 -26.34 -15.44 9.57
CA GLU A 267 -26.67 -14.12 9.05
C GLU A 267 -25.72 -13.06 9.62
N MET A 268 -25.47 -13.09 10.93
CA MET A 268 -24.53 -12.17 11.59
C MET A 268 -23.09 -12.43 11.18
N GLN A 269 -22.73 -13.70 11.00
CA GLN A 269 -21.41 -14.12 10.54
C GLN A 269 -21.07 -13.49 9.19
N THR A 270 -21.99 -13.57 8.22
CA THR A 270 -21.78 -12.97 6.89
C THR A 270 -21.61 -11.45 6.99
N LYS A 271 -22.44 -10.79 7.80
CA LYS A 271 -22.33 -9.34 8.04
C LYS A 271 -20.98 -8.96 8.65
N ALA A 272 -20.51 -9.72 9.65
CA ALA A 272 -19.24 -9.49 10.33
C ALA A 272 -18.02 -9.69 9.40
N ILE A 273 -18.09 -10.65 8.48
CA ILE A 273 -17.05 -10.91 7.47
C ILE A 273 -16.94 -9.74 6.46
N PHE A 274 -18.08 -9.23 6.00
CA PHE A 274 -18.10 -8.14 5.02
C PHE A 274 -17.86 -6.76 5.61
N ALA A 275 -18.14 -6.55 6.90
CA ALA A 275 -17.95 -5.28 7.57
C ALA A 275 -16.57 -4.63 7.32
N PRO A 276 -15.42 -5.30 7.56
CA PRO A 276 -14.10 -4.71 7.30
C PRO A 276 -13.86 -4.42 5.81
N MET A 277 -14.37 -5.26 4.91
CA MET A 277 -14.26 -5.06 3.45
C MET A 277 -15.06 -3.85 2.96
N LEU A 278 -16.25 -3.63 3.54
CA LEU A 278 -17.11 -2.50 3.21
C LEU A 278 -16.58 -1.19 3.77
N ILE A 279 -16.03 -1.20 4.99
CA ILE A 279 -15.31 -0.05 5.56
C ILE A 279 -14.13 0.31 4.66
N ALA A 280 -13.36 -0.69 4.23
CA ALA A 280 -12.25 -0.50 3.30
C ALA A 280 -12.70 0.07 1.94
N ALA A 281 -13.78 -0.47 1.38
CA ALA A 281 -14.37 0.00 0.11
C ALA A 281 -14.82 1.47 0.19
N GLY A 282 -15.54 1.86 1.25
CA GLY A 282 -15.91 3.25 1.47
C GLY A 282 -14.68 4.13 1.71
N GLY A 283 -13.70 3.62 2.46
CA GLY A 283 -12.43 4.30 2.73
C GLY A 283 -11.66 4.67 1.48
N ILE A 284 -11.66 3.82 0.44
CA ILE A 284 -11.08 4.14 -0.88
C ILE A 284 -11.76 5.38 -1.48
N ILE A 285 -13.09 5.39 -1.56
CA ILE A 285 -13.85 6.49 -2.17
C ILE A 285 -13.61 7.80 -1.41
N LEU A 286 -13.64 7.75 -0.07
CA LEU A 286 -13.41 8.92 0.77
C LEU A 286 -11.96 9.43 0.67
N SER A 287 -10.98 8.52 0.54
CA SER A 287 -9.57 8.87 0.32
C SER A 287 -9.35 9.52 -1.06
N ILE A 288 -10.06 9.06 -2.10
CA ILE A 288 -10.04 9.70 -3.43
C ILE A 288 -10.54 11.16 -3.31
N ILE A 289 -11.61 11.40 -2.56
CA ILE A 289 -12.10 12.76 -2.31
C ILE A 289 -11.01 13.58 -1.58
N GLY A 290 -10.39 13.00 -0.55
CA GLY A 290 -9.30 13.64 0.19
C GLY A 290 -8.10 14.05 -0.67
N ILE A 291 -7.74 13.24 -1.68
CA ILE A 291 -6.66 13.55 -2.63
C ILE A 291 -6.94 14.87 -3.38
N PHE A 292 -8.20 15.18 -3.71
CA PHE A 292 -8.56 16.42 -4.42
C PHE A 292 -8.55 17.68 -3.54
N VAL A 293 -8.58 17.50 -2.20
CA VAL A 293 -8.57 18.60 -1.23
C VAL A 293 -7.14 19.14 -1.01
N VAL A 294 -6.11 18.33 -1.26
CA VAL A 294 -4.70 18.71 -1.03
C VAL A 294 -4.25 19.81 -2.00
N ARG A 295 -3.84 20.95 -1.45
CA ARG A 295 -3.29 22.12 -2.16
C ARG A 295 -2.29 22.87 -1.28
N THR A 296 -1.31 23.54 -1.89
CA THR A 296 -0.38 24.41 -1.14
C THR A 296 -0.32 25.82 -1.74
N LYS A 297 0.36 26.73 -1.04
CA LYS A 297 0.59 28.12 -1.47
C LYS A 297 2.02 28.27 -1.99
N GLU A 298 2.25 29.23 -2.89
CA GLU A 298 3.60 29.56 -3.33
C GLU A 298 4.43 30.14 -2.18
N GLY A 299 5.71 29.75 -2.11
CA GLY A 299 6.60 30.12 -1.01
C GLY A 299 6.34 29.37 0.31
N ALA A 300 5.52 28.32 0.31
CA ALA A 300 5.23 27.52 1.49
C ALA A 300 6.50 26.87 2.07
N GLY A 301 6.75 27.12 3.35
CA GLY A 301 7.80 26.42 4.09
C GLY A 301 7.44 24.97 4.38
N MET A 302 8.41 24.17 4.86
CA MET A 302 8.22 22.74 5.15
C MET A 302 7.00 22.44 6.03
N LYS A 303 6.77 23.26 7.06
CA LYS A 303 5.61 23.11 7.96
C LYS A 303 4.27 23.25 7.23
N GLU A 304 4.19 24.16 6.26
CA GLU A 304 2.98 24.39 5.47
C GLU A 304 2.75 23.27 4.45
N LEU A 305 3.82 22.73 3.86
CA LEU A 305 3.77 21.54 3.01
C LEU A 305 3.24 20.32 3.77
N LEU A 306 3.81 20.02 4.95
CA LEU A 306 3.36 18.93 5.82
C LEU A 306 1.90 19.12 6.24
N LYS A 307 1.51 20.34 6.62
CA LYS A 307 0.11 20.66 6.92
C LYS A 307 -0.81 20.44 5.72
N SER A 308 -0.37 20.78 4.51
CA SER A 308 -1.16 20.59 3.28
C SER A 308 -1.44 19.12 3.02
N LEU A 309 -0.44 18.25 3.25
CA LEU A 309 -0.61 16.79 3.20
C LEU A 309 -1.54 16.30 4.31
N GLY A 310 -1.35 16.79 5.54
CA GLY A 310 -2.16 16.46 6.71
C GLY A 310 -3.64 16.79 6.55
N ILE A 311 -3.99 17.87 5.84
CA ILE A 311 -5.40 18.22 5.56
C ILE A 311 -6.11 17.07 4.83
N GLY A 312 -5.48 16.50 3.79
CA GLY A 312 -6.06 15.39 3.04
C GLY A 312 -6.28 14.15 3.91
N VAL A 313 -5.28 13.83 4.74
CA VAL A 313 -5.35 12.69 5.68
C VAL A 313 -6.44 12.90 6.72
N HIS A 314 -6.42 14.01 7.46
CA HIS A 314 -7.39 14.29 8.54
C HIS A 314 -8.82 14.38 8.01
N PHE A 315 -9.01 15.01 6.85
CA PHE A 315 -10.32 15.09 6.21
C PHE A 315 -10.85 13.70 5.86
N SER A 316 -10.02 12.86 5.23
CA SER A 316 -10.40 11.48 4.90
C SER A 316 -10.68 10.66 6.16
N SER A 317 -9.86 10.80 7.21
CA SER A 317 -10.05 10.10 8.48
C SER A 317 -11.39 10.43 9.13
N VAL A 318 -11.78 11.71 9.19
CA VAL A 318 -13.09 12.11 9.76
C VAL A 318 -14.23 11.49 8.95
N LEU A 319 -14.15 11.51 7.62
CA LEU A 319 -15.18 10.90 6.79
C LEU A 319 -15.24 9.38 6.98
N ILE A 320 -14.09 8.71 7.09
CA ILE A 320 -14.02 7.26 7.33
C ILE A 320 -14.61 6.91 8.70
N ALA A 321 -14.36 7.73 9.73
CA ALA A 321 -14.98 7.56 11.04
C ALA A 321 -16.51 7.61 10.93
N LEU A 322 -17.06 8.67 10.33
CA LEU A 322 -18.52 8.82 10.15
C LEU A 322 -19.11 7.67 9.32
N PHE A 323 -18.42 7.29 8.24
CA PHE A 323 -18.84 6.19 7.38
C PHE A 323 -18.82 4.84 8.10
N THR A 324 -17.87 4.63 9.01
CA THR A 324 -17.78 3.40 9.83
C THR A 324 -19.02 3.25 10.73
N PHE A 325 -19.44 4.31 11.42
CA PHE A 325 -20.67 4.28 12.22
C PHE A 325 -21.89 4.01 11.34
N PHE A 326 -21.95 4.66 10.17
CA PHE A 326 -23.05 4.47 9.23
C PHE A 326 -23.13 3.02 8.70
N ILE A 327 -22.02 2.46 8.21
CA ILE A 327 -22.03 1.13 7.59
C ILE A 327 -22.30 0.02 8.62
N LEU A 328 -21.75 0.13 9.83
CA LEU A 328 -22.00 -0.86 10.89
C LEU A 328 -23.44 -0.80 11.40
N TRP A 329 -24.05 0.40 11.45
CA TRP A 329 -25.47 0.55 11.73
C TRP A 329 -26.36 -0.01 10.61
N VAL A 330 -26.03 0.25 9.34
CA VAL A 330 -26.77 -0.32 8.19
C VAL A 330 -26.70 -1.84 8.16
N LEU A 331 -25.55 -2.43 8.50
CA LEU A 331 -25.37 -3.87 8.62
C LEU A 331 -26.09 -4.47 9.83
N GLN A 332 -26.54 -3.65 10.79
CA GLN A 332 -27.15 -4.09 12.05
C GLN A 332 -26.23 -5.06 12.80
N ILE A 333 -24.93 -4.74 12.90
CA ILE A 333 -23.96 -5.55 13.64
C ILE A 333 -24.31 -5.54 15.13
N ASP A 334 -24.22 -6.71 15.77
CA ASP A 334 -24.36 -6.82 17.22
C ASP A 334 -23.33 -5.92 17.91
N ASN A 335 -23.79 -5.07 18.83
CA ASN A 335 -22.95 -4.06 19.46
C ASN A 335 -22.21 -3.15 18.45
N TRP A 336 -22.90 -2.74 17.36
CA TRP A 336 -22.32 -1.88 16.32
C TRP A 336 -21.65 -0.62 16.87
N LEU A 337 -22.16 -0.03 17.97
CA LEU A 337 -21.55 1.12 18.64
C LEU A 337 -20.17 0.76 19.21
N GLY A 338 -20.07 -0.33 19.98
CA GLY A 338 -18.80 -0.79 20.53
C GLY A 338 -17.78 -1.09 19.44
N VAL A 339 -18.20 -1.79 18.39
CA VAL A 339 -17.34 -2.11 17.24
C VAL A 339 -16.91 -0.84 16.49
N SER A 340 -17.82 0.13 16.32
CA SER A 340 -17.48 1.44 15.72
C SER A 340 -16.44 2.19 16.53
N PHE A 341 -16.55 2.17 17.86
CA PHE A 341 -15.55 2.79 18.74
C PHE A 341 -14.21 2.04 18.68
N SER A 342 -14.19 0.72 18.51
CA SER A 342 -12.93 -0.04 18.30
C SER A 342 -12.21 0.37 17.01
N VAL A 343 -12.95 0.64 15.93
CA VAL A 343 -12.34 1.18 14.70
C VAL A 343 -11.84 2.61 14.92
N LEU A 344 -12.62 3.44 15.63
CA LEU A 344 -12.26 4.83 15.92
C LEU A 344 -11.01 4.92 16.80
N THR A 345 -10.83 4.03 17.78
CA THR A 345 -9.61 4.02 18.60
C THR A 345 -8.38 3.65 17.77
N GLY A 346 -8.48 2.70 16.84
CA GLY A 346 -7.42 2.39 15.88
C GLY A 346 -7.08 3.58 14.97
N LEU A 347 -8.10 4.27 14.44
CA LEU A 347 -7.91 5.47 13.63
C LEU A 347 -7.26 6.62 14.42
N ALA A 348 -7.73 6.85 15.66
CA ALA A 348 -7.16 7.87 16.54
C ALA A 348 -5.70 7.55 16.89
N ALA A 349 -5.39 6.28 17.19
CA ALA A 349 -4.02 5.83 17.43
C ALA A 349 -3.12 6.09 16.21
N GLY A 350 -3.59 5.80 14.99
CA GLY A 350 -2.85 6.10 13.76
C GLY A 350 -2.56 7.59 13.58
N ILE A 351 -3.53 8.47 13.87
CA ILE A 351 -3.34 9.93 13.83
C ILE A 351 -2.33 10.39 14.90
N ILE A 352 -2.43 9.87 16.11
CA ILE A 352 -1.51 10.18 17.22
C ILE A 352 -0.09 9.76 16.86
N ILE A 353 0.09 8.57 16.30
CA ILE A 353 1.39 8.09 15.82
C ILE A 353 1.93 9.04 14.76
N GLY A 354 1.14 9.37 13.73
CA GLY A 354 1.56 10.28 12.66
C GLY A 354 1.98 11.68 13.17
N GLN A 355 1.18 12.29 14.04
CA GLN A 355 1.49 13.61 14.62
C GLN A 355 2.69 13.56 15.57
N SER A 356 2.83 12.47 16.35
CA SER A 356 3.98 12.27 17.22
C SER A 356 5.25 12.11 16.39
N THR A 357 5.21 11.29 15.33
CA THR A 357 6.32 11.12 14.40
C THR A 357 6.72 12.45 13.78
N GLU A 358 5.77 13.26 13.27
CA GLU A 358 6.07 14.59 12.72
C GLU A 358 6.77 15.50 13.74
N TYR A 359 6.30 15.50 15.00
CA TYR A 359 6.89 16.32 16.07
C TYR A 359 8.35 15.94 16.38
N TYR A 360 8.69 14.65 16.32
CA TYR A 360 10.04 14.16 16.61
C TYR A 360 10.99 14.19 15.40
N THR A 361 10.49 14.16 14.16
CA THR A 361 11.33 14.07 12.95
C THR A 361 11.45 15.38 12.16
N SER A 362 10.51 16.32 12.28
CA SER A 362 10.56 17.57 11.53
C SER A 362 11.47 18.62 12.19
N HIS A 363 12.39 19.19 11.39
CA HIS A 363 13.27 20.32 11.77
C HIS A 363 12.51 21.60 12.18
N SER A 364 11.19 21.62 12.00
CA SER A 364 10.32 22.70 12.48
C SER A 364 10.09 22.66 14.00
N TYR A 365 10.34 21.53 14.67
CA TYR A 365 10.04 21.33 16.09
C TYR A 365 11.29 21.23 16.97
N LYS A 366 11.07 21.40 18.29
CA LYS A 366 12.14 21.45 19.30
C LYS A 366 13.02 20.19 19.33
N PRO A 367 12.51 18.94 19.23
CA PRO A 367 13.36 17.76 19.34
C PRO A 367 14.45 17.73 18.27
N THR A 368 14.09 17.92 17.00
CA THR A 368 15.04 17.90 15.89
C THR A 368 15.97 19.12 15.93
N ARG A 369 15.47 20.31 16.28
CA ARG A 369 16.29 21.53 16.44
C ARG A 369 17.31 21.47 17.58
N LYS A 370 17.21 20.51 18.50
CA LYS A 370 18.23 20.28 19.54
C LYS A 370 19.38 19.40 19.04
N ILE A 371 19.15 18.64 17.96
CA ILE A 371 20.12 17.72 17.36
C ILE A 371 20.90 18.45 16.26
N SER A 372 20.19 19.25 15.45
CA SER A 372 20.77 20.22 14.51
C SER A 372 21.53 21.31 15.24
#